data_AF-A0A968B4K0-F1
#
_entry.id   AF-A0A968B4K0-F1
#
_cell.length_a   1.000
_cell.length_b   1.000
_cell.length_c   1.000
_cell.angle_alpha   90.00
_cell.angle_beta   90.00
_cell.angle_gamma   90.00
#
_symmetry.space_group_name_H-M   'P 1'
#
loop_
_entity.id
_entity.type
_entity.pdbx_description
1 polymer ?
#
loop_
_entity_poly.entity_id
_entity_poly.type
_entity_poly.pdbx_seq_one_letter_code
_entity_poly.pdbx_strand_id
1 'polypeptide(L)'
;MKQPHLSKVLLLLLVTAFLGLLVFTGCETEKEVIKTEEVIVHDTITVNIISVDSIFATPDSVTQGKSIMLTADVTTQPEAGALTFKWFAEAGSFDNAEGDTVSWTAPDSAGVYVVSVHATDGEFIGIGSRMVGVDMFAPTVTPYYVSDAACSQCHPGMHDDWEMTGHAEAWAGLMTSSHAGPSCFPCHAVGYEPQPNTGNSGHDEAPIDKFVDVQCENCHGPGSDHADGPSPANITVDWDALVCGKCHDGEHHPYYTEWQDSPHGFDPATSAHGAPANSFCQGCHEGVAAAYRLSGDVSS
;
A
#
# COMPACT_ATOMS: atom_id res chain seq x y z
N MET A 1 -97.71 51.39 41.24
CA MET A 1 -96.96 50.23 41.80
C MET A 1 -96.88 49.17 40.69
N LYS A 2 -95.78 49.14 39.93
CA LYS A 2 -94.54 48.32 40.08
C LYS A 2 -94.69 46.86 39.59
N GLN A 3 -94.26 46.67 38.32
CA GLN A 3 -93.64 45.52 37.62
C GLN A 3 -94.19 44.08 37.77
N PRO A 4 -93.92 43.22 36.76
CA PRO A 4 -92.81 42.28 36.96
C PRO A 4 -91.87 42.09 35.75
N HIS A 5 -90.58 42.06 36.06
CA HIS A 5 -89.40 41.74 35.25
C HIS A 5 -89.26 40.24 34.88
N LEU A 6 -90.38 39.50 34.75
CA LEU A 6 -90.37 38.03 34.65
C LEU A 6 -89.69 37.48 33.38
N SER A 7 -89.53 38.31 32.34
CA SER A 7 -89.06 37.88 31.02
C SER A 7 -87.54 37.59 30.93
N LYS A 8 -86.70 38.17 31.81
CA LYS A 8 -85.24 38.02 31.67
C LYS A 8 -84.67 36.73 32.27
N VAL A 9 -85.34 36.15 33.27
CA VAL A 9 -84.86 34.95 33.97
C VAL A 9 -85.15 33.68 33.17
N LEU A 10 -86.30 33.62 32.47
CA LEU A 10 -86.69 32.45 31.68
C LEU A 10 -85.83 32.26 30.43
N LEU A 11 -85.39 33.37 29.80
CA LEU A 11 -84.53 33.32 28.62
C LEU A 11 -83.10 32.82 28.97
N LEU A 12 -82.60 33.14 30.16
CA LEU A 12 -81.27 32.71 30.60
C LEU A 12 -81.21 31.21 30.91
N LEU A 13 -82.31 30.63 31.43
CA LEU A 13 -82.40 29.19 31.75
C LEU A 13 -82.53 28.31 30.50
N LEU A 14 -83.12 28.81 29.41
CA LEU A 14 -83.23 28.05 28.16
C LEU A 14 -81.91 27.99 27.38
N VAL A 15 -81.08 29.04 27.46
CA VAL A 15 -79.77 29.06 26.78
C VAL A 15 -78.75 28.14 27.47
N THR A 16 -78.79 28.01 28.80
CA THR A 16 -77.90 27.09 29.53
C THR A 16 -78.26 25.62 29.31
N ALA A 17 -79.55 25.30 29.12
CA ALA A 17 -79.99 23.93 28.84
C ALA A 17 -79.57 23.45 27.43
N PHE A 18 -79.53 24.34 26.43
CA PHE A 18 -79.12 23.97 25.07
C PHE A 18 -77.59 23.86 24.91
N LEU A 19 -76.81 24.58 25.72
CA LEU A 19 -75.34 24.49 25.69
C LEU A 19 -74.80 23.25 26.41
N GLY A 20 -75.58 22.66 27.33
CA GLY A 20 -75.20 21.44 28.04
C GLY A 20 -75.34 20.15 27.22
N LEU A 21 -76.13 20.14 26.14
CA LEU A 21 -76.41 18.95 25.34
C LEU A 21 -75.42 18.71 24.19
N LEU A 22 -74.49 19.64 23.95
CA LEU A 22 -73.46 19.56 22.90
C LEU A 22 -72.12 18.97 23.38
N VAL A 23 -72.01 18.57 24.67
CA VAL A 23 -70.72 18.16 25.27
C VAL A 23 -70.57 16.63 25.41
N PHE A 24 -71.52 15.83 24.93
CA PHE A 24 -71.52 14.37 25.13
C PHE A 24 -71.62 13.53 23.84
N THR A 25 -71.11 14.01 22.70
CA THR A 25 -70.99 13.21 21.46
C THR A 25 -69.57 12.68 21.19
N GLY A 26 -68.62 12.88 22.10
CA GLY A 26 -67.25 12.37 21.98
C GLY A 26 -67.02 11.14 22.85
N CYS A 27 -67.68 10.01 22.54
CA CYS A 27 -67.31 8.71 23.10
C CYS A 27 -66.69 7.88 21.97
N GLU A 28 -65.47 8.24 21.57
CA GLU A 28 -64.62 7.37 20.75
C GLU A 28 -63.84 6.46 21.71
N THR A 29 -64.00 5.16 21.55
CA THR A 29 -63.20 4.15 22.27
C THR A 29 -61.72 4.32 21.93
N GLU A 30 -60.93 4.76 22.90
CA GLU A 30 -59.47 4.81 22.80
C GLU A 30 -58.96 3.37 22.60
N LYS A 31 -58.49 3.07 21.38
CA LYS A 31 -57.92 1.77 21.05
C LYS A 31 -56.46 1.79 21.49
N GLU A 32 -56.15 1.11 22.59
CA GLU A 32 -54.77 1.00 23.08
C GLU A 32 -53.94 0.25 22.03
N VAL A 33 -53.06 0.98 21.32
CA VAL A 33 -52.15 0.41 20.34
C VAL A 33 -50.88 0.00 21.08
N ILE A 34 -50.80 -1.28 21.45
CA ILE A 34 -49.57 -1.85 21.98
C ILE A 34 -48.59 -1.95 20.81
N LYS A 35 -47.60 -1.06 20.79
CA LYS A 35 -46.52 -1.07 19.82
C LYS A 35 -45.40 -1.95 20.38
N THR A 36 -45.33 -3.20 19.94
CA THR A 36 -44.20 -4.08 20.22
C THR A 36 -43.01 -3.63 19.39
N GLU A 37 -42.01 -3.03 20.04
CA GLU A 37 -40.69 -2.85 19.44
C GLU A 37 -39.92 -4.17 19.59
N GLU A 38 -39.49 -4.73 18.47
CA GLU A 38 -38.59 -5.88 18.45
C GLU A 38 -37.19 -5.38 18.80
N VAL A 39 -36.79 -5.57 20.07
CA VAL A 39 -35.43 -5.29 20.51
C VAL A 39 -34.56 -6.48 20.13
N ILE A 40 -33.84 -6.36 19.02
CA ILE A 40 -32.83 -7.34 18.65
C ILE A 40 -31.58 -7.04 19.48
N VAL A 41 -31.32 -7.87 20.49
CA VAL A 41 -30.06 -7.84 21.24
C VAL A 41 -29.01 -8.54 20.38
N HIS A 42 -28.07 -7.77 19.82
CA HIS A 42 -26.86 -8.35 19.26
C HIS A 42 -25.89 -8.60 20.43
N ASP A 43 -25.59 -9.86 20.71
CA ASP A 43 -24.45 -10.20 21.57
C ASP A 43 -23.18 -9.86 20.78
N THR A 44 -22.50 -8.78 21.16
CA THR A 44 -21.17 -8.48 20.65
C THR A 44 -20.18 -9.43 21.33
N ILE A 45 -19.75 -10.47 20.60
CA ILE A 45 -18.62 -11.29 21.02
C ILE A 45 -17.35 -10.54 20.65
N THR A 46 -16.64 -10.03 21.65
CA THR A 46 -15.28 -9.51 21.44
C THR A 46 -14.35 -10.69 21.24
N VAL A 47 -13.79 -10.81 20.03
CA VAL A 47 -12.68 -11.75 19.78
C VAL A 47 -11.39 -10.99 20.07
N ASN A 48 -10.70 -11.38 21.15
CA ASN A 48 -9.37 -10.88 21.43
C ASN A 48 -8.40 -11.49 20.41
N ILE A 49 -7.80 -10.65 19.59
CA ILE A 49 -6.83 -11.04 18.58
C ILE A 49 -5.51 -10.36 18.96
N ILE A 50 -4.46 -11.16 19.09
CA ILE A 50 -3.08 -10.70 19.04
C ILE A 50 -2.55 -11.18 17.69
N SER A 51 -2.23 -10.24 16.82
CA SER A 51 -1.63 -10.50 15.51
C SER A 51 -0.23 -9.93 15.51
N VAL A 52 0.78 -10.76 15.24
CA VAL A 52 2.10 -10.26 14.88
C VAL A 52 2.08 -10.06 13.37
N ASP A 53 1.88 -8.82 12.94
CA ASP A 53 1.62 -8.50 11.54
C ASP A 53 2.90 -8.58 10.71
N SER A 54 4.03 -8.18 11.29
CA SER A 54 5.33 -8.27 10.65
C SER A 54 6.47 -8.34 11.68
N ILE A 55 7.67 -8.68 11.21
CA ILE A 55 8.92 -8.56 11.96
C ILE A 55 9.83 -7.68 11.12
N PHE A 56 10.24 -6.52 11.63
CA PHE A 56 11.22 -5.66 10.97
C PHE A 56 12.63 -6.08 11.36
N ALA A 57 13.57 -5.98 10.42
CA ALA A 57 14.98 -6.20 10.67
C ALA A 57 15.75 -4.91 10.39
N THR A 58 16.85 -4.70 11.10
CA THR A 58 17.74 -3.55 10.82
C THR A 58 19.18 -3.93 11.09
N PRO A 59 20.04 -3.99 10.05
CA PRO A 59 19.67 -4.06 8.62
C PRO A 59 18.81 -5.29 8.28
N ASP A 60 18.18 -5.28 7.11
CA ASP A 60 17.25 -6.34 6.66
C ASP A 60 17.97 -7.61 6.15
N SER A 61 19.27 -7.50 5.87
CA SER A 61 20.19 -8.61 5.59
C SER A 61 21.43 -8.53 6.46
N VAL A 62 22.14 -9.65 6.63
CA VAL A 62 23.26 -9.75 7.55
C VAL A 62 24.35 -10.67 7.01
N THR A 63 25.59 -10.39 7.38
CA THR A 63 26.72 -11.30 7.08
C THR A 63 26.92 -12.31 8.20
N GLN A 64 27.53 -13.46 7.90
CA GLN A 64 27.79 -14.52 8.88
C GLN A 64 28.38 -13.99 10.19
N GLY A 65 27.82 -14.40 11.33
CA GLY A 65 28.28 -14.02 12.66
C GLY A 65 28.06 -12.55 13.05
N LYS A 66 27.38 -11.74 12.22
CA LYS A 66 26.96 -10.37 12.59
C LYS A 66 25.55 -10.36 13.17
N SER A 67 25.22 -9.27 13.84
CA SER A 67 23.93 -9.11 14.51
C SER A 67 23.07 -8.07 13.81
N ILE A 68 21.77 -8.32 13.83
CA ILE A 68 20.71 -7.39 13.41
C ILE A 68 19.74 -7.16 14.55
N MET A 69 19.05 -6.03 14.51
CA MET A 69 17.91 -5.79 15.38
C MET A 69 16.67 -6.37 14.72
N LEU A 70 15.84 -7.08 15.49
CA LEU A 70 14.54 -7.58 15.08
C LEU A 70 13.47 -6.95 15.96
N THR A 71 12.43 -6.40 15.34
CA THR A 71 11.33 -5.72 16.04
C THR A 71 10.00 -6.33 15.59
N ALA A 72 9.18 -6.77 16.54
CA ALA A 72 7.84 -7.28 16.26
C ALA A 72 6.85 -6.13 16.08
N ASP A 73 6.13 -6.11 14.96
CA ASP A 73 4.96 -5.26 14.76
C ASP A 73 3.70 -6.04 15.14
N VAL A 74 2.92 -5.51 16.07
CA VAL A 74 1.80 -6.25 16.67
C VAL A 74 0.55 -5.39 16.73
N THR A 75 -0.51 -5.88 16.10
CA THR A 75 -1.86 -5.36 16.28
C THR A 75 -2.58 -6.11 17.41
N THR A 76 -3.13 -5.35 18.34
CA THR A 76 -3.99 -5.85 19.42
C THR A 76 -5.29 -5.07 19.52
N GLN A 77 -6.31 -5.68 20.12
CA GLN A 77 -7.51 -4.96 20.52
C GLN A 77 -7.22 -3.98 21.68
N PRO A 78 -8.02 -2.91 21.86
CA PRO A 78 -7.80 -1.91 22.91
C PRO A 78 -7.82 -2.46 24.35
N GLU A 79 -8.52 -3.58 24.56
CA GLU A 79 -8.61 -4.25 25.87
C GLU A 79 -7.52 -5.29 26.11
N ALA A 80 -6.59 -5.52 25.16
CA ALA A 80 -5.47 -6.43 25.36
C ALA A 80 -4.60 -5.95 26.53
N GLY A 81 -4.20 -6.90 27.38
CA GLY A 81 -3.29 -6.62 28.49
C GLY A 81 -1.88 -6.23 28.02
N ALA A 82 -0.99 -5.97 28.98
CA ALA A 82 0.42 -5.74 28.65
C ALA A 82 1.02 -6.98 27.97
N LEU A 83 1.63 -6.79 26.81
CA LEU A 83 2.23 -7.88 26.04
C LEU A 83 3.59 -8.28 26.59
N THR A 84 3.86 -9.57 26.50
CA THR A 84 5.17 -10.18 26.68
C THR A 84 5.57 -10.92 25.41
N PHE A 85 6.87 -10.97 25.14
CA PHE A 85 7.41 -11.47 23.88
C PHE A 85 8.45 -12.54 24.12
N LYS A 86 8.43 -13.60 23.30
CA LYS A 86 9.47 -14.63 23.28
C LYS A 86 9.91 -14.94 21.86
N TRP A 87 11.21 -14.86 21.62
CA TRP A 87 11.82 -15.08 20.31
C TRP A 87 12.43 -16.47 20.18
N PHE A 88 12.38 -17.01 18.96
CA PHE A 88 12.90 -18.32 18.58
C PHE A 88 13.58 -18.22 17.21
N ALA A 89 14.64 -19.01 17.01
CA ALA A 89 15.32 -19.13 15.72
C ALA A 89 15.80 -20.56 15.52
N GLU A 90 15.78 -21.05 14.28
CA GLU A 90 16.29 -22.39 13.95
C GLU A 90 17.82 -22.47 14.04
N ALA A 91 18.50 -21.33 13.86
CA ALA A 91 19.94 -21.18 13.98
C ALA A 91 20.29 -19.74 14.42
N GLY A 92 21.57 -19.51 14.73
CA GLY A 92 22.02 -18.26 15.34
C GLY A 92 21.67 -18.18 16.82
N SER A 93 21.79 -17.00 17.41
CA SER A 93 21.55 -16.80 18.84
C SER A 93 21.08 -15.39 19.17
N PHE A 94 20.23 -15.29 20.20
CA PHE A 94 19.83 -14.01 20.79
C PHE A 94 20.65 -13.74 22.05
N ASP A 95 21.10 -12.49 22.24
CA ASP A 95 21.67 -12.05 23.52
C ASP A 95 20.62 -12.03 24.63
N ASN A 96 19.40 -11.65 24.24
CA ASN A 96 18.18 -11.73 25.02
C ASN A 96 17.03 -12.07 24.07
N ALA A 97 16.23 -13.08 24.40
CA ALA A 97 15.12 -13.55 23.57
C ALA A 97 13.75 -13.03 24.04
N GLU A 98 13.72 -11.90 24.76
CA GLU A 98 12.53 -11.30 25.38
C GLU A 98 12.46 -9.81 25.08
N GLY A 99 11.24 -9.28 24.95
CA GLY A 99 10.97 -7.90 24.53
C GLY A 99 10.45 -7.82 23.10
N ASP A 100 9.82 -6.69 22.77
CA ASP A 100 9.31 -6.38 21.42
C ASP A 100 10.44 -6.22 20.39
N THR A 101 11.64 -5.88 20.87
CA THR A 101 12.86 -5.71 20.07
C THR A 101 14.01 -6.54 20.64
N VAL A 102 14.70 -7.32 19.80
CA VAL A 102 15.84 -8.16 20.18
C VAL A 102 17.02 -8.04 19.22
N SER A 103 18.22 -8.36 19.71
CA SER A 103 19.42 -8.54 18.88
C SER A 103 19.57 -10.02 18.55
N TRP A 104 19.58 -10.37 17.26
CA TRP A 104 19.84 -11.72 16.77
C TRP A 104 21.18 -11.75 16.02
N THR A 105 22.04 -12.69 16.40
CA THR A 105 23.32 -12.94 15.75
C THR A 105 23.19 -14.10 14.77
N ALA A 106 23.54 -13.84 13.52
CA ALA A 106 23.50 -14.80 12.43
C ALA A 106 24.44 -15.99 12.66
N PRO A 107 24.06 -17.20 12.21
CA PRO A 107 24.97 -18.35 12.22
C PRO A 107 26.17 -18.16 11.26
N ASP A 108 27.17 -19.04 11.40
CA ASP A 108 28.39 -19.05 10.58
C ASP A 108 28.19 -19.69 9.20
N SER A 109 26.97 -19.72 8.69
CA SER A 109 26.65 -20.32 7.40
C SER A 109 25.70 -19.41 6.64
N ALA A 110 26.00 -19.20 5.36
CA ALA A 110 25.07 -18.53 4.47
C ALA A 110 23.80 -19.37 4.34
N GLY A 111 22.64 -18.73 4.50
CA GLY A 111 21.35 -19.42 4.56
C GLY A 111 20.19 -18.46 4.61
N VAL A 112 18.99 -18.95 4.28
CA VAL A 112 17.74 -18.34 4.75
C VAL A 112 17.43 -19.00 6.09
N TYR A 113 17.23 -18.19 7.12
CA TYR A 113 16.87 -18.66 8.46
C TYR A 113 15.52 -18.12 8.88
N VAL A 114 14.72 -18.96 9.54
CA VAL A 114 13.44 -18.54 10.09
C VAL A 114 13.64 -18.07 11.53
N VAL A 115 13.19 -16.85 11.78
CA VAL A 115 13.05 -16.28 13.12
C VAL A 115 11.57 -16.09 13.40
N SER A 116 11.13 -16.47 14.60
CA SER A 116 9.74 -16.30 15.02
C SER A 116 9.63 -15.63 16.39
N VAL A 117 8.49 -14.99 16.62
CA VAL A 117 8.17 -14.33 17.88
C VAL A 117 6.76 -14.71 18.32
N HIS A 118 6.63 -14.98 19.61
CA HIS A 118 5.35 -15.18 20.28
C HIS A 118 5.05 -13.95 21.12
N ALA A 119 3.97 -13.24 20.82
CA ALA A 119 3.44 -12.14 21.63
C ALA A 119 2.23 -12.62 22.43
N THR A 120 2.21 -12.41 23.74
CA THR A 120 1.12 -12.89 24.62
C THR A 120 0.80 -11.91 25.74
N ASP A 121 -0.48 -11.75 26.05
CA ASP A 121 -1.00 -11.02 27.22
C ASP A 121 -1.20 -11.94 28.44
N GLY A 122 -0.81 -13.22 28.34
CA GLY A 122 -1.01 -14.26 29.33
C GLY A 122 -2.27 -15.12 29.12
N GLU A 123 -3.19 -14.71 28.23
CA GLU A 123 -4.40 -15.46 27.88
C GLU A 123 -4.40 -15.86 26.39
N PHE A 124 -4.01 -14.94 25.52
CA PHE A 124 -3.95 -15.13 24.08
C PHE A 124 -2.50 -15.08 23.58
N ILE A 125 -2.24 -15.69 22.42
CA ILE A 125 -0.92 -15.71 21.80
C ILE A 125 -1.04 -15.42 20.30
N GLY A 126 -0.27 -14.43 19.84
CA GLY A 126 0.00 -14.18 18.44
C GLY A 126 1.39 -14.69 18.09
N ILE A 127 1.52 -15.29 16.90
CA ILE A 127 2.79 -15.83 16.40
C ILE A 127 3.11 -15.17 15.07
N GLY A 128 4.29 -14.57 14.97
CA GLY A 128 4.84 -14.05 13.73
C GLY A 128 6.11 -14.81 13.36
N SER A 129 6.42 -14.86 12.06
CA SER A 129 7.66 -15.45 11.56
C SER A 129 8.21 -14.65 10.40
N ARG A 130 9.54 -14.61 10.28
CA ARG A 130 10.25 -13.92 9.20
C ARG A 130 11.44 -14.76 8.74
N MET A 131 11.63 -14.76 7.43
CA MET A 131 12.87 -15.22 6.80
C MET A 131 13.93 -14.13 6.87
N VAL A 132 15.14 -14.49 7.29
CA VAL A 132 16.31 -13.62 7.33
C VAL A 132 17.40 -14.24 6.45
N GLY A 133 17.85 -13.49 5.45
CA GLY A 133 18.94 -13.88 4.56
C GLY A 133 20.30 -13.58 5.18
N VAL A 134 21.15 -14.60 5.32
CA VAL A 134 22.54 -14.49 5.73
C VAL A 134 23.43 -14.66 4.51
N ASP A 135 24.15 -13.60 4.13
CA ASP A 135 24.92 -13.47 2.88
C ASP A 135 24.09 -13.79 1.61
N MET A 136 22.77 -13.68 1.70
CA MET A 136 21.88 -13.95 0.59
C MET A 136 20.64 -13.06 0.65
N PHE A 137 20.01 -12.92 -0.51
CA PHE A 137 18.72 -12.26 -0.63
C PHE A 137 17.60 -13.21 -0.20
N ALA A 138 16.78 -12.77 0.76
CA ALA A 138 15.56 -13.45 1.18
C ALA A 138 14.39 -12.45 1.11
N PRO A 139 13.50 -12.56 0.11
CA PRO A 139 12.38 -11.63 -0.01
C PRO A 139 11.40 -11.81 1.15
N THR A 140 10.84 -10.69 1.60
CA THR A 140 9.89 -10.58 2.72
C THR A 140 8.46 -10.36 2.24
N VAL A 141 8.27 -10.08 0.95
CA VAL A 141 6.97 -9.81 0.33
C VAL A 141 6.75 -10.54 -0.99
N THR A 142 5.53 -10.44 -1.52
CA THR A 142 5.17 -10.92 -2.85
C THR A 142 4.17 -9.94 -3.48
N PRO A 143 4.39 -9.47 -4.73
CA PRO A 143 5.57 -9.76 -5.56
C PRO A 143 6.84 -9.06 -5.06
N TYR A 144 8.02 -9.56 -5.43
CA TYR A 144 9.32 -9.03 -5.05
C TYR A 144 10.25 -8.83 -6.25
N TYR A 145 11.31 -8.03 -6.07
CA TYR A 145 12.31 -7.76 -7.11
C TYR A 145 13.26 -8.94 -7.33
N VAL A 146 13.47 -9.32 -8.59
CA VAL A 146 14.29 -10.48 -8.97
C VAL A 146 15.66 -10.12 -9.55
N SER A 147 15.91 -8.84 -9.85
CA SER A 147 17.05 -8.27 -10.59
C SER A 147 17.13 -8.63 -12.07
N ASP A 148 17.88 -7.84 -12.83
CA ASP A 148 18.19 -8.02 -14.25
C ASP A 148 18.74 -9.43 -14.55
N ALA A 149 19.54 -9.99 -13.64
CA ALA A 149 20.15 -11.31 -13.80
C ALA A 149 19.13 -12.45 -13.89
N ALA A 150 17.94 -12.28 -13.32
CA ALA A 150 16.84 -13.23 -13.49
C ALA A 150 16.14 -13.02 -14.84
N CYS A 151 15.97 -11.77 -15.28
CA CYS A 151 15.38 -11.42 -16.56
C CYS A 151 16.22 -11.97 -17.73
N SER A 152 17.55 -11.84 -17.66
CA SER A 152 18.49 -12.25 -18.73
C SER A 152 18.48 -13.75 -19.01
N GLN A 153 18.02 -14.58 -18.07
CA GLN A 153 17.90 -16.04 -18.28
C GLN A 153 16.89 -16.38 -19.38
N CYS A 154 15.85 -15.57 -19.55
CA CYS A 154 14.81 -15.75 -20.56
C CYS A 154 14.85 -14.68 -21.67
N HIS A 155 15.31 -13.46 -21.34
CA HIS A 155 15.36 -12.30 -22.23
C HIS A 155 16.80 -11.80 -22.48
N PRO A 156 17.72 -12.65 -22.98
CA PRO A 156 19.12 -12.25 -23.14
C PRO A 156 19.31 -11.10 -24.14
N GLY A 157 18.54 -11.05 -25.23
CA GLY A 157 18.67 -9.96 -26.21
C GLY A 157 18.28 -8.59 -25.65
N MET A 158 17.20 -8.52 -24.86
CA MET A 158 16.78 -7.27 -24.22
C MET A 158 17.78 -6.84 -23.14
N HIS A 159 18.40 -7.82 -22.47
CA HIS A 159 19.44 -7.56 -21.49
C HIS A 159 20.71 -7.02 -22.16
N ASP A 160 21.15 -7.62 -23.27
CA ASP A 160 22.26 -7.12 -24.10
C ASP A 160 22.01 -5.65 -24.53
N ASP A 161 20.78 -5.32 -24.95
CA ASP A 161 20.42 -3.95 -25.33
C ASP A 161 20.44 -2.99 -24.12
N TRP A 162 19.94 -3.44 -22.97
CA TRP A 162 19.96 -2.67 -21.72
C TRP A 162 21.38 -2.38 -21.23
N GLU A 163 22.28 -3.37 -21.28
CA GLU A 163 23.68 -3.24 -20.89
C GLU A 163 24.41 -2.14 -21.68
N MET A 164 23.96 -1.83 -22.89
CA MET A 164 24.53 -0.77 -23.73
C MET A 164 24.02 0.63 -23.39
N THR A 165 23.13 0.77 -22.41
CA THR A 165 22.53 2.05 -22.01
C THR A 165 23.21 2.63 -20.77
N GLY A 166 23.06 3.95 -20.57
CA GLY A 166 23.51 4.60 -19.33
C GLY A 166 22.77 4.14 -18.08
N HIS A 167 21.64 3.43 -18.20
CA HIS A 167 20.92 2.85 -17.07
C HIS A 167 21.72 1.74 -16.39
N ALA A 168 22.43 0.92 -17.16
CA ALA A 168 23.30 -0.15 -16.66
C ALA A 168 24.61 0.37 -16.02
N GLU A 169 24.91 1.66 -16.15
CA GLU A 169 26.08 2.30 -15.52
C GLU A 169 25.67 3.32 -14.44
N ALA A 170 24.37 3.41 -14.13
CA ALA A 170 23.82 4.50 -13.33
C ALA A 170 24.41 4.55 -11.91
N TRP A 171 24.61 3.41 -11.26
CA TRP A 171 25.16 3.35 -9.91
C TRP A 171 26.66 3.66 -9.91
N ALA A 172 27.41 3.05 -10.81
CA ALA A 172 28.83 3.32 -10.95
C ALA A 172 29.09 4.81 -11.21
N GLY A 173 28.29 5.44 -12.07
CA GLY A 173 28.30 6.88 -12.33
C GLY A 173 27.99 7.70 -11.09
N LEU A 174 26.93 7.37 -10.35
CA LEU A 174 26.56 8.06 -9.10
C LEU A 174 27.70 8.03 -8.08
N MET A 175 28.32 6.86 -7.89
CA MET A 175 29.38 6.67 -6.90
C MET A 175 30.66 7.44 -7.19
N THR A 176 30.81 8.05 -8.37
CA THR A 176 31.89 9.01 -8.65
C THR A 176 31.70 10.36 -7.96
N SER A 177 30.48 10.69 -7.52
CA SER A 177 30.14 11.95 -6.87
C SER A 177 30.36 11.90 -5.36
N SER A 178 30.95 12.96 -4.79
CA SER A 178 31.05 13.12 -3.33
C SER A 178 29.71 13.43 -2.65
N HIS A 179 28.63 13.61 -3.41
CA HIS A 179 27.30 13.91 -2.92
C HIS A 179 26.34 12.70 -3.01
N ALA A 180 26.84 11.54 -3.44
CA ALA A 180 26.04 10.32 -3.48
C ALA A 180 25.48 9.98 -2.09
N GLY A 181 24.19 9.69 -2.02
CA GLY A 181 23.53 9.35 -0.76
C GLY A 181 22.10 8.84 -0.95
N PRO A 182 21.41 8.52 0.16
CA PRO A 182 20.09 7.90 0.16
C PRO A 182 19.02 8.57 -0.71
N SER A 183 19.10 9.89 -0.90
CA SER A 183 18.19 10.63 -1.78
C SER A 183 18.34 10.31 -3.28
N CYS A 184 19.46 9.73 -3.69
CA CYS A 184 19.75 9.38 -5.09
C CYS A 184 19.31 7.95 -5.43
N PHE A 185 19.22 7.07 -4.44
CA PHE A 185 19.00 5.64 -4.64
C PHE A 185 17.63 5.27 -5.25
N PRO A 186 16.52 6.03 -5.05
CA PRO A 186 15.27 5.74 -5.77
C PRO A 186 15.42 5.75 -7.30
N CYS A 187 16.42 6.47 -7.82
CA CYS A 187 16.67 6.62 -9.24
C CYS A 187 17.89 5.86 -9.76
N HIS A 188 18.69 5.26 -8.87
CA HIS A 188 19.97 4.63 -9.24
C HIS A 188 20.09 3.18 -8.75
N ALA A 189 19.04 2.65 -8.13
CA ALA A 189 18.94 1.28 -7.68
C ALA A 189 17.51 0.77 -7.90
N VAL A 190 17.33 -0.55 -7.86
CA VAL A 190 16.02 -1.20 -7.94
C VAL A 190 15.37 -1.23 -6.57
N GLY A 191 14.11 -0.82 -6.52
CA GLY A 191 13.26 -1.01 -5.34
C GLY A 191 13.84 -0.35 -4.10
N TYR A 192 14.33 0.90 -4.21
CA TYR A 192 14.66 1.71 -3.04
C TYR A 192 13.46 2.56 -2.66
N GLU A 193 12.93 2.39 -1.44
CA GLU A 193 11.87 3.23 -0.87
C GLU A 193 12.37 3.90 0.44
N PRO A 194 12.43 5.24 0.51
CA PRO A 194 12.87 5.93 1.73
C PRO A 194 11.93 5.76 2.94
N GLN A 195 10.71 5.24 2.75
CA GLN A 195 9.81 4.90 3.86
C GLN A 195 10.19 3.56 4.49
N PRO A 196 10.64 3.55 5.77
CA PRO A 196 10.84 2.29 6.48
C PRO A 196 9.49 1.57 6.61
N ASN A 197 9.52 0.23 6.52
CA ASN A 197 8.42 -0.69 6.80
C ASN A 197 7.42 -0.97 5.67
N THR A 198 7.75 -0.64 4.41
CA THR A 198 6.88 -1.02 3.28
C THR A 198 7.16 -2.41 2.71
N GLY A 199 8.32 -3.02 2.99
CA GLY A 199 8.58 -4.40 2.60
C GLY A 199 8.54 -4.52 1.08
N ASN A 200 9.46 -3.93 0.33
CA ASN A 200 9.47 -4.04 -1.13
C ASN A 200 10.46 -5.11 -1.64
N SER A 201 11.31 -5.64 -0.77
CA SER A 201 12.41 -6.58 -1.07
C SER A 201 13.36 -6.07 -2.16
N GLY A 202 13.67 -4.77 -2.16
CA GLY A 202 14.62 -4.13 -3.06
C GLY A 202 15.90 -3.65 -2.35
N HIS A 203 16.57 -2.66 -2.92
CA HIS A 203 17.90 -2.22 -2.50
C HIS A 203 17.96 -1.65 -1.07
N ASP A 204 16.90 -1.05 -0.56
CA ASP A 204 16.90 -0.53 0.82
C ASP A 204 16.88 -1.64 1.90
N GLU A 205 16.31 -2.81 1.56
CA GLU A 205 16.19 -3.96 2.46
C GLU A 205 17.38 -4.92 2.31
N ALA A 206 17.79 -5.16 1.08
CA ALA A 206 19.02 -5.85 0.77
C ALA A 206 19.90 -4.92 -0.07
N PRO A 207 20.79 -4.11 0.53
CA PRO A 207 21.74 -3.28 -0.20
C PRO A 207 22.84 -4.18 -0.76
N ILE A 208 22.46 -4.99 -1.73
CA ILE A 208 23.30 -5.98 -2.39
C ILE A 208 23.56 -5.54 -3.81
N ASP A 209 24.75 -5.86 -4.29
CA ASP A 209 25.25 -5.43 -5.59
C ASP A 209 24.31 -5.81 -6.75
N LYS A 210 23.46 -6.84 -6.61
CA LYS A 210 22.50 -7.22 -7.66
C LYS A 210 21.32 -6.26 -7.86
N PHE A 211 21.12 -5.28 -6.98
CA PHE A 211 20.04 -4.28 -7.12
C PHE A 211 20.57 -2.86 -7.40
N VAL A 212 21.85 -2.74 -7.71
CA VAL A 212 22.42 -1.48 -8.19
C VAL A 212 22.02 -1.25 -9.65
N ASP A 213 22.13 0.00 -10.10
CA ASP A 213 21.76 0.47 -11.43
C ASP A 213 20.24 0.64 -11.65
N VAL A 214 19.88 1.23 -12.78
CA VAL A 214 18.48 1.29 -13.23
C VAL A 214 18.24 0.05 -14.08
N GLN A 215 17.57 -0.94 -13.53
CA GLN A 215 17.34 -2.23 -14.18
C GLN A 215 15.94 -2.30 -14.81
N CYS A 216 15.58 -3.48 -15.33
CA CYS A 216 14.28 -3.77 -15.92
C CYS A 216 13.12 -3.36 -14.99
N GLU A 217 13.26 -3.68 -13.70
CA GLU A 217 12.18 -3.57 -12.71
C GLU A 217 11.93 -2.13 -12.23
N ASN A 218 12.79 -1.15 -12.56
CA ASN A 218 12.51 0.27 -12.34
C ASN A 218 11.32 0.76 -13.19
N CYS A 219 11.16 0.19 -14.39
CA CYS A 219 10.05 0.49 -15.29
C CYS A 219 8.94 -0.56 -15.19
N HIS A 220 9.31 -1.84 -15.12
CA HIS A 220 8.38 -2.98 -15.18
C HIS A 220 7.79 -3.38 -13.82
N GLY A 221 8.31 -2.86 -12.72
CA GLY A 221 7.94 -3.25 -11.35
C GLY A 221 8.50 -4.61 -10.94
N PRO A 222 8.13 -5.11 -9.74
CA PRO A 222 8.61 -6.39 -9.21
C PRO A 222 8.25 -7.57 -10.14
N GLY A 223 9.25 -8.36 -10.53
CA GLY A 223 9.12 -9.40 -11.55
C GLY A 223 8.92 -10.82 -11.04
N SER A 224 8.82 -11.07 -9.72
CA SER A 224 8.73 -12.44 -9.17
C SER A 224 7.60 -13.27 -9.77
N ASP A 225 6.40 -12.70 -9.88
CA ASP A 225 5.22 -13.41 -10.39
C ASP A 225 5.36 -13.73 -11.88
N HIS A 226 6.07 -12.88 -12.63
CA HIS A 226 6.39 -13.12 -14.03
C HIS A 226 7.47 -14.21 -14.18
N ALA A 227 8.48 -14.21 -13.32
CA ALA A 227 9.52 -15.23 -13.34
C ALA A 227 8.94 -16.63 -13.02
N ASP A 228 8.02 -16.71 -12.06
CA ASP A 228 7.35 -17.96 -11.67
C ASP A 228 6.27 -18.39 -12.68
N GLY A 229 5.57 -17.42 -13.28
CA GLY A 229 4.54 -17.65 -14.29
C GLY A 229 4.73 -16.75 -15.51
N PRO A 230 5.57 -17.13 -16.48
CA PRO A 230 5.90 -16.29 -17.63
C PRO A 230 4.67 -15.93 -18.46
N SER A 231 4.20 -14.70 -18.30
CA SER A 231 3.03 -14.14 -18.96
C SER A 231 3.12 -12.61 -18.99
N PRO A 232 2.74 -11.94 -20.09
CA PRO A 232 2.63 -10.48 -20.13
C PRO A 232 1.62 -9.92 -19.12
N ALA A 233 0.69 -10.73 -18.60
CA ALA A 233 -0.25 -10.31 -17.57
C ALA A 233 0.38 -10.19 -16.18
N ASN A 234 1.56 -10.77 -15.97
CA ASN A 234 2.24 -10.83 -14.66
C ASN A 234 3.39 -9.82 -14.54
N ILE A 235 3.54 -8.93 -15.52
CA ILE A 235 4.56 -7.88 -15.53
C ILE A 235 3.96 -6.58 -16.06
N THR A 236 4.38 -5.44 -15.54
CA THR A 236 3.91 -4.15 -16.06
C THR A 236 4.62 -3.86 -17.37
N VAL A 237 3.87 -3.45 -18.40
CA VAL A 237 4.44 -2.86 -19.62
C VAL A 237 3.71 -1.54 -19.84
N ASP A 238 4.37 -0.45 -19.50
CA ASP A 238 3.81 0.89 -19.53
C ASP A 238 4.75 1.83 -20.30
N TRP A 239 4.16 2.62 -21.19
CA TRP A 239 4.85 3.58 -22.06
C TRP A 239 4.48 5.02 -21.72
N ASP A 240 3.76 5.23 -20.62
CA ASP A 240 3.48 6.57 -20.11
C ASP A 240 4.78 7.29 -19.74
N ALA A 241 4.89 8.55 -20.14
CA ALA A 241 6.06 9.38 -19.84
C ALA A 241 6.34 9.49 -18.34
N LEU A 242 5.32 9.29 -17.49
CA LEU A 242 5.44 9.26 -16.04
C LEU A 242 6.37 8.15 -15.55
N VAL A 243 6.47 7.01 -16.25
CA VAL A 243 7.40 5.93 -15.87
C VAL A 243 8.83 6.46 -15.85
N CYS A 244 9.22 7.22 -16.88
CA CYS A 244 10.50 7.90 -16.97
C CYS A 244 10.60 9.06 -15.97
N GLY A 245 9.50 9.80 -15.79
CA GLY A 245 9.40 10.96 -14.92
C GLY A 245 9.54 10.66 -13.42
N LYS A 246 9.48 9.39 -13.00
CA LYS A 246 9.84 9.00 -11.62
C LYS A 246 11.28 9.42 -11.26
N CYS A 247 12.17 9.43 -12.25
CA CYS A 247 13.58 9.76 -12.06
C CYS A 247 14.00 10.99 -12.87
N HIS A 248 13.44 11.14 -14.07
CA HIS A 248 13.70 12.25 -14.97
C HIS A 248 12.71 13.39 -14.75
N ASP A 249 12.65 13.87 -13.51
CA ASP A 249 11.89 15.07 -13.17
C ASP A 249 12.64 15.96 -12.16
N GLY A 250 12.26 17.23 -12.10
CA GLY A 250 12.83 18.21 -11.18
C GLY A 250 14.18 18.79 -11.62
N GLU A 251 14.90 19.39 -10.67
CA GLU A 251 16.02 20.31 -10.97
C GLU A 251 17.22 19.65 -11.66
N HIS A 252 17.51 18.38 -11.35
CA HIS A 252 18.69 17.68 -11.87
C HIS A 252 18.44 16.98 -13.20
N HIS A 253 17.19 16.58 -13.47
CA HIS A 253 16.79 15.84 -14.66
C HIS A 253 15.42 16.28 -15.18
N PRO A 254 15.23 17.55 -15.61
CA PRO A 254 13.90 18.14 -15.83
C PRO A 254 13.12 17.60 -17.05
N TYR A 255 13.55 16.52 -17.68
CA TYR A 255 13.03 16.07 -18.98
C TYR A 255 11.53 15.78 -18.99
N TYR A 256 10.97 15.24 -17.90
CA TYR A 256 9.54 15.00 -17.82
C TYR A 256 8.74 16.30 -17.77
N THR A 257 9.12 17.24 -16.89
CA THR A 257 8.51 18.58 -16.86
C THR A 257 8.68 19.30 -18.20
N GLU A 258 9.86 19.24 -18.82
CA GLU A 258 10.11 19.82 -20.15
C GLU A 258 9.22 19.19 -21.23
N TRP A 259 9.03 17.88 -21.20
CA TRP A 259 8.14 17.18 -22.13
C TRP A 259 6.68 17.59 -21.93
N GLN A 260 6.21 17.64 -20.68
CA GLN A 260 4.86 18.07 -20.30
C GLN A 260 4.56 19.50 -20.76
N ASP A 261 5.51 20.42 -20.58
CA ASP A 261 5.38 21.81 -20.99
C ASP A 261 5.51 22.00 -22.51
N SER A 262 6.02 21.00 -23.22
CA SER A 262 6.14 21.01 -24.68
C SER A 262 4.83 20.61 -25.37
N PRO A 263 4.65 20.97 -26.66
CA PRO A 263 3.56 20.46 -27.49
C PRO A 263 3.45 18.92 -27.57
N HIS A 264 4.49 18.17 -27.18
CA HIS A 264 4.50 16.70 -27.19
C HIS A 264 3.84 16.08 -25.95
N GLY A 265 3.66 16.84 -24.86
CA GLY A 265 2.95 16.42 -23.65
C GLY A 265 1.42 16.49 -23.75
N PHE A 266 0.89 17.07 -24.83
CA PHE A 266 -0.55 17.24 -25.02
C PHE A 266 -1.18 16.05 -25.74
N ASP A 267 -2.36 15.63 -25.28
CA ASP A 267 -3.11 14.52 -25.86
C ASP A 267 -3.36 14.72 -27.37
N PRO A 268 -2.88 13.82 -28.24
CA PRO A 268 -3.09 13.91 -29.67
C PRO A 268 -4.57 13.96 -30.06
N ALA A 269 -5.50 13.43 -29.25
CA ALA A 269 -6.95 13.53 -29.46
C ALA A 269 -7.50 14.95 -29.25
N THR A 270 -6.82 15.77 -28.46
CA THR A 270 -7.18 17.19 -28.23
C THR A 270 -6.34 18.15 -29.06
N SER A 271 -5.22 17.68 -29.62
CA SER A 271 -4.37 18.48 -30.50
C SER A 271 -5.15 18.90 -31.75
N ALA A 272 -5.28 20.21 -31.95
CA ALA A 272 -6.08 20.83 -33.01
C ALA A 272 -5.67 20.48 -34.46
N HIS A 273 -4.73 19.55 -34.65
CA HIS A 273 -4.05 19.24 -35.91
C HIS A 273 -4.37 17.85 -36.47
N GLY A 274 -5.24 17.06 -35.81
CA GLY A 274 -5.72 15.78 -36.37
C GLY A 274 -4.68 14.65 -36.41
N ALA A 275 -3.67 14.71 -35.52
CA ALA A 275 -2.64 13.67 -35.35
C ALA A 275 -3.17 12.23 -35.31
N PRO A 276 -4.28 11.90 -34.61
CA PRO A 276 -4.79 10.52 -34.56
C PRO A 276 -5.30 10.01 -35.92
N ALA A 277 -5.59 10.87 -36.90
CA ALA A 277 -6.07 10.49 -38.22
C ALA A 277 -4.95 10.34 -39.27
N ASN A 278 -3.70 10.69 -38.94
CA ASN A 278 -2.56 10.63 -39.86
C ASN A 278 -1.53 9.58 -39.42
N SER A 279 -1.40 8.50 -40.18
CA SER A 279 -0.44 7.41 -39.96
C SER A 279 1.03 7.86 -39.89
N PHE A 280 1.38 8.99 -40.53
CA PHE A 280 2.72 9.57 -40.41
C PHE A 280 2.96 10.16 -39.01
N CYS A 281 1.93 10.77 -38.42
CA CYS A 281 1.97 11.36 -37.07
C CYS A 281 1.84 10.30 -35.98
N GLN A 282 1.06 9.23 -36.19
CA GLN A 282 0.91 8.13 -35.24
C GLN A 282 2.27 7.52 -34.85
N GLY A 283 3.21 7.43 -35.81
CA GLY A 283 4.56 6.94 -35.54
C GLY A 283 5.39 7.74 -34.52
N CYS A 284 4.97 8.95 -34.17
CA CYS A 284 5.61 9.78 -33.14
C CYS A 284 4.69 10.12 -31.96
N HIS A 285 3.38 9.86 -32.08
CA HIS A 285 2.36 10.18 -31.06
C HIS A 285 1.76 8.94 -30.39
N GLU A 286 2.25 7.75 -30.71
CA GLU A 286 2.05 6.50 -29.97
C GLU A 286 3.38 6.16 -29.27
N GLY A 287 3.35 5.95 -27.94
CA GLY A 287 4.58 5.77 -27.14
C GLY A 287 5.49 4.65 -27.66
N VAL A 288 4.89 3.51 -27.99
CA VAL A 288 5.60 2.36 -28.60
C VAL A 288 6.22 2.73 -29.94
N ALA A 289 5.46 3.39 -30.82
CA ALA A 289 5.95 3.75 -32.15
C ALA A 289 7.05 4.83 -32.10
N ALA A 290 6.94 5.77 -31.16
CA ALA A 290 7.97 6.77 -30.91
C ALA A 290 9.25 6.12 -30.37
N ALA A 291 9.13 5.18 -29.43
CA ALA A 291 10.27 4.42 -28.91
C ALA A 291 10.99 3.64 -30.03
N TYR A 292 10.26 2.93 -30.90
CA TYR A 292 10.83 2.25 -32.06
C TYR A 292 11.50 3.23 -33.06
N ARG A 293 10.88 4.38 -33.34
CA ARG A 293 11.46 5.36 -34.28
C ARG A 293 12.70 6.07 -33.76
N LEU A 294 12.77 6.32 -32.45
CA LEU A 294 13.85 7.07 -31.81
C LEU A 294 15.03 6.17 -31.44
N SER A 295 14.77 4.92 -31.04
CA SER A 295 15.81 3.92 -30.76
C SER A 295 16.46 3.36 -32.03
N GLY A 296 15.74 3.37 -33.15
CA GLY A 296 16.19 2.72 -34.39
C GLY A 296 16.13 1.19 -34.34
N ASP A 297 15.64 0.62 -33.24
CA ASP A 297 15.41 -0.80 -33.07
C ASP A 297 14.09 -1.20 -33.74
N VAL A 298 13.99 -2.43 -34.25
CA VAL A 298 12.80 -3.01 -34.91
C VAL A 298 12.47 -4.40 -34.36
N SER A 299 13.02 -4.74 -33.20
CA SER A 299 12.76 -6.01 -32.52
C SER A 299 11.38 -6.00 -31.86
N SER A 300 10.45 -6.74 -32.46
CA SER A 300 9.15 -7.14 -31.89
C SER A 300 9.29 -8.43 -31.06
#